data_AF-A0A840KIK9-F1
#
_entry.id   AF-A0A840KIK9-F1
#
_cell.length_a   1.000
_cell.length_b   1.000
_cell.length_c   1.000
_cell.angle_alpha   90.00
_cell.angle_beta   90.00
_cell.angle_gamma   90.00
#
_symmetry.space_group_name_H-M   'P 1'
#
loop_
_entity.id
_entity.type
_entity.pdbx_description
1 polymer ?
#
loop_
_entity_poly.entity_id
_entity_poly.type
_entity_poly.pdbx_seq_one_letter_code
_entity_poly.pdbx_strand_id
1 'polypeptide(L)'
;MKPLLTLIITFFCTATVYADCAGTGLWIFPSRETIKQNSVFILDGYAESQNVILGLNKKHNIYLKSGSKKIKLLVTEICVGEFYLTQAVLKPETKLEAGLEYTMYIDNLPEYEDFNKYNAATHKYEPVTYKVTAENDTEKPQIPEKPKELKKTLVHYGCGPSTHVVFSNPAKDKSDIIVKTTVKNLKTGKETTYYIEPDGKEIRVGHGMCSGAFKFDDNNNYEVEFSFMDASGNLKVWTGERIKFTKPTKETNHDNE
;
A
#
# COMPACT_ATOMS: atom_id res chain seq x y z
N MET A 1 -37.63 33.33 -26.70
CA MET A 1 -37.40 32.69 -25.39
C MET A 1 -36.84 31.26 -25.49
N LYS A 2 -37.31 30.40 -26.41
CA LYS A 2 -36.73 29.06 -26.62
C LYS A 2 -35.23 29.02 -26.98
N PRO A 3 -34.67 29.87 -27.87
CA PRO A 3 -33.25 29.75 -28.23
C PRO A 3 -32.31 30.23 -27.12
N LEU A 4 -32.77 31.12 -26.23
CA LEU A 4 -31.99 31.58 -25.08
C LEU A 4 -31.86 30.48 -24.03
N LEU A 5 -32.92 29.70 -23.81
CA LEU A 5 -32.90 28.55 -22.89
C LEU A 5 -31.96 27.44 -23.39
N THR A 6 -31.94 27.19 -24.70
CA THR A 6 -31.04 26.20 -25.31
C THR A 6 -29.58 26.58 -25.16
N LEU A 7 -29.24 27.87 -25.32
CA LEU A 7 -27.88 28.40 -25.15
C LEU A 7 -27.39 28.32 -23.69
N ILE A 8 -28.28 28.57 -22.72
CA ILE A 8 -27.95 28.47 -21.29
C ILE A 8 -27.65 27.01 -20.92
N ILE A 9 -28.44 26.05 -21.42
CA ILE A 9 -28.23 24.61 -21.13
C ILE A 9 -26.89 24.13 -21.72
N THR A 10 -26.49 24.62 -22.90
CA THR A 10 -25.20 24.23 -23.49
C THR A 10 -24.00 24.78 -22.72
N PHE A 11 -24.15 25.94 -22.06
CA PHE A 11 -23.09 26.54 -21.24
C PHE A 11 -22.86 25.78 -19.93
N PHE A 12 -23.93 25.27 -19.30
CA PHE A 12 -23.84 24.49 -18.05
C PHE A 12 -23.36 23.04 -18.22
N CYS A 13 -23.38 22.48 -19.43
CA CYS A 13 -22.88 21.12 -19.68
C CYS A 13 -21.35 21.03 -19.85
N THR A 14 -20.61 22.14 -19.77
CA THR A 14 -19.14 22.14 -19.81
C THR A 14 -18.50 22.08 -18.42
N ALA A 15 -19.31 22.05 -17.36
CA ALA A 15 -18.80 21.72 -16.02
C ALA A 15 -18.33 20.28 -16.03
N THR A 16 -17.02 20.09 -16.23
CA THR A 16 -16.32 18.84 -15.99
C THR A 16 -16.59 18.44 -14.55
N VAL A 17 -17.48 17.46 -14.38
CA VAL A 17 -17.68 16.78 -13.10
C VAL A 17 -16.43 15.94 -12.90
N TYR A 18 -15.38 16.55 -12.35
CA TYR A 18 -14.25 15.80 -11.81
C TYR A 18 -14.83 15.00 -10.64
N ALA A 19 -14.97 13.69 -10.81
CA ALA A 19 -15.20 12.82 -9.67
C ALA A 19 -14.05 13.07 -8.68
N ASP A 20 -14.40 13.29 -7.42
CA ASP A 20 -13.51 13.72 -6.34
C ASP A 20 -12.54 12.60 -5.97
N CYS A 21 -11.58 12.32 -6.85
CA CYS A 21 -10.41 11.48 -6.54
C CYS A 21 -9.28 12.31 -5.91
N ALA A 22 -9.55 13.57 -5.53
CA ALA A 22 -8.66 14.43 -4.78
C ALA A 22 -8.67 14.06 -3.29
N GLY A 23 -8.34 12.79 -3.01
CA GLY A 23 -8.20 12.31 -1.65
C GLY A 23 -6.78 12.48 -1.11
N THR A 24 -6.68 12.40 0.21
CA THR A 24 -5.42 12.21 0.94
C THR A 24 -5.57 10.95 1.77
N GLY A 25 -4.47 10.33 2.14
CA GLY A 25 -4.49 9.19 3.03
C GLY A 25 -3.10 8.62 3.25
N LEU A 26 -2.81 8.38 4.52
CA LEU A 26 -1.63 7.68 5.00
C LEU A 26 -2.06 6.40 5.71
N TRP A 27 -1.51 5.25 5.28
CA TRP A 27 -1.75 3.96 5.93
C TRP A 27 -0.44 3.29 6.31
N ILE A 28 -0.45 2.55 7.41
CA ILE A 28 0.74 2.01 8.02
C ILE A 28 0.59 0.51 8.28
N PHE A 29 1.59 -0.23 7.85
CA PHE A 29 1.85 -1.61 8.24
C PHE A 29 3.01 -1.66 9.26
N PRO A 30 2.99 -2.57 10.26
CA PRO A 30 1.92 -3.50 10.57
C PRO A 30 0.70 -2.78 11.17
N SER A 31 -0.48 -3.35 10.96
CA SER A 31 -1.73 -2.80 11.45
C SER A 31 -2.04 -3.22 12.90
N ARG A 32 -1.39 -4.24 13.44
CA ARG A 32 -1.55 -4.68 14.84
C ARG A 32 -0.98 -3.68 15.84
N GLU A 33 -1.64 -3.54 16.98
CA GLU A 33 -1.20 -2.67 18.08
C GLU A 33 0.01 -3.20 18.84
N THR A 34 0.37 -4.47 18.67
CA THR A 34 1.52 -5.08 19.36
C THR A 34 2.60 -5.45 18.36
N ILE A 35 3.82 -5.02 18.63
CA ILE A 35 4.98 -5.19 17.76
C ILE A 35 6.20 -5.70 18.52
N LYS A 36 7.17 -6.26 17.78
CA LYS A 36 8.45 -6.75 18.33
C LYS A 36 9.50 -5.65 18.37
N GLN A 37 10.57 -5.86 19.13
CA GLN A 37 11.59 -4.83 19.35
C GLN A 37 12.34 -4.39 18.07
N ASN A 38 12.36 -5.25 17.05
CA ASN A 38 13.03 -5.02 15.78
C ASN A 38 12.06 -4.82 14.60
N SER A 39 10.82 -4.39 14.89
CA SER A 39 9.79 -4.19 13.87
C SER A 39 10.18 -3.15 12.83
N VAL A 40 9.74 -3.38 11.59
CA VAL A 40 9.79 -2.41 10.49
C VAL A 40 8.39 -1.89 10.23
N PHE A 41 8.30 -0.75 9.56
CA PHE A 41 7.02 -0.15 9.19
C PHE A 41 6.99 0.16 7.71
N ILE A 42 5.80 0.12 7.12
CA ILE A 42 5.59 0.49 5.72
C ILE A 42 4.48 1.52 5.68
N LEU A 43 4.82 2.73 5.24
CA LEU A 43 3.90 3.85 5.16
C LEU A 43 3.52 4.10 3.70
N ASP A 44 2.23 3.95 3.39
CA ASP A 44 1.62 4.26 2.10
C ASP A 44 1.06 5.67 2.09
N GLY A 45 1.22 6.38 0.98
CA GLY A 45 0.60 7.67 0.70
C GLY A 45 -0.21 7.60 -0.59
N TYR A 46 -1.50 7.92 -0.49
CA TYR A 46 -2.42 8.02 -1.63
C TYR A 46 -2.54 9.45 -2.16
N ALA A 47 -2.60 9.58 -3.49
CA ALA A 47 -2.86 10.83 -4.19
C ALA A 47 -1.93 11.96 -3.71
N GLU A 48 -2.43 13.00 -3.06
CA GLU A 48 -1.61 14.14 -2.60
C GLU A 48 -0.60 13.74 -1.50
N SER A 49 -0.93 12.71 -0.70
CA SER A 49 -0.07 12.20 0.38
C SER A 49 1.21 11.53 -0.12
N GLN A 50 1.31 11.23 -1.42
CA GLN A 50 2.57 10.76 -2.03
C GLN A 50 3.73 11.75 -1.82
N ASN A 51 3.42 13.06 -1.79
CA ASN A 51 4.42 14.11 -1.54
C ASN A 51 4.99 14.03 -0.12
N VAL A 52 4.18 13.60 0.86
CA VAL A 52 4.64 13.35 2.23
C VAL A 52 5.66 12.22 2.23
N ILE A 53 5.34 11.11 1.56
CA ILE A 53 6.23 9.93 1.47
C ILE A 53 7.57 10.29 0.81
N LEU A 54 7.54 11.01 -0.31
CA LEU A 54 8.75 11.47 -1.02
C LEU A 54 9.57 12.48 -0.19
N GLY A 55 8.93 13.17 0.75
CA GLY A 55 9.54 14.15 1.66
C GLY A 55 10.00 13.58 3.01
N LEU A 56 9.76 12.31 3.31
CA LEU A 56 10.15 11.70 4.58
C LEU A 56 11.67 11.78 4.79
N ASN A 57 12.08 12.04 6.04
CA ASN A 57 13.47 12.25 6.46
C ASN A 57 14.17 13.46 5.79
N LYS A 58 13.45 14.30 5.03
CA LYS A 58 13.96 15.53 4.41
C LYS A 58 13.15 16.76 4.83
N LYS A 59 11.85 16.74 4.51
CA LYS A 59 10.86 17.78 4.86
C LYS A 59 10.02 17.38 6.08
N HIS A 60 9.71 16.08 6.16
CA HIS A 60 8.87 15.50 7.19
C HIS A 60 9.69 14.51 8.03
N ASN A 61 9.90 14.82 9.30
CA ASN A 61 10.59 13.91 10.22
C ASN A 61 9.58 12.91 10.77
N ILE A 62 9.88 11.63 10.67
CA ILE A 62 9.03 10.55 11.18
C ILE A 62 9.74 9.82 12.32
N TYR A 63 9.02 9.54 13.40
CA TYR A 63 9.58 8.97 14.63
C TYR A 63 8.52 8.29 15.49
N LEU A 64 8.99 7.43 16.41
CA LEU A 64 8.23 6.85 17.49
C LEU A 64 8.53 7.61 18.80
N LYS A 65 7.52 7.90 19.60
CA LYS A 65 7.69 8.62 20.88
C LYS A 65 7.02 7.89 22.04
N SER A 66 7.72 7.78 23.16
CA SER A 66 7.22 7.25 24.43
C SER A 66 7.76 8.09 25.59
N GLY A 67 6.90 8.91 26.22
CA GLY A 67 7.33 9.90 27.22
C GLY A 67 8.39 10.87 26.66
N SER A 68 9.57 10.88 27.26
CA SER A 68 10.72 11.68 26.80
C SER A 68 11.55 11.01 25.69
N LYS A 69 11.30 9.72 25.40
CA LYS A 69 12.03 8.98 24.35
C LYS A 69 11.45 9.30 22.98
N LYS A 70 12.32 9.65 22.04
CA LYS A 70 12.00 9.88 20.62
C LYS A 70 13.00 9.08 19.79
N ILE A 71 12.51 8.14 18.98
CA ILE A 71 13.30 7.26 18.12
C ILE A 71 12.96 7.59 16.68
N LYS A 72 13.94 8.09 15.92
CA LYS A 72 13.74 8.37 14.49
C LYS A 72 13.44 7.09 13.71
N LEU A 73 12.54 7.19 12.74
CA LEU A 73 12.35 6.16 11.73
C LEU A 73 13.12 6.55 10.47
N LEU A 74 14.05 5.68 10.07
CA LEU A 74 14.89 5.84 8.89
C LEU A 74 14.18 5.29 7.66
N VAL A 75 14.10 6.08 6.60
CA VAL A 75 13.63 5.60 5.28
C VAL A 75 14.72 4.72 4.67
N THR A 76 14.39 3.45 4.46
CA THR A 76 15.30 2.44 3.91
C THR A 76 15.02 2.12 2.43
N GLU A 77 13.78 2.33 1.98
CA GLU A 77 13.35 2.14 0.61
C GLU A 77 12.16 3.06 0.33
N ILE A 78 12.06 3.60 -0.90
CA ILE A 78 10.87 4.29 -1.41
C ILE A 78 10.43 3.55 -2.68
N CYS A 79 9.16 3.15 -2.72
CA CYS A 79 8.53 2.49 -3.85
C CYS A 79 7.48 3.43 -4.43
N VAL A 80 7.66 3.85 -5.69
CA VAL A 80 6.65 4.65 -6.40
C VAL A 80 5.79 3.70 -7.22
N GLY A 81 4.51 3.62 -6.89
CA GLY A 81 3.52 2.82 -7.62
C GLY A 81 3.15 3.47 -8.96
N GLU A 82 2.31 2.77 -9.73
CA GLU A 82 1.90 3.23 -11.07
C GLU A 82 0.55 3.94 -11.08
N PHE A 83 -0.20 3.94 -9.97
CA PHE A 83 -1.50 4.59 -9.89
C PHE A 83 -1.76 5.22 -8.53
N TYR A 84 -1.32 6.48 -8.37
CA TYR A 84 -1.57 7.34 -7.21
C TYR A 84 -1.16 6.77 -5.85
N LEU A 85 -0.15 5.89 -5.82
CA LEU A 85 0.41 5.35 -4.58
C LEU A 85 1.93 5.51 -4.56
N THR A 86 2.46 5.91 -3.41
CA THR A 86 3.90 5.89 -3.12
C THR A 86 4.07 5.37 -1.69
N GLN A 87 5.11 4.58 -1.45
CA GLN A 87 5.35 3.89 -0.20
C GLN A 87 6.77 4.09 0.30
N ALA A 88 6.97 4.11 1.62
CA ALA A 88 8.29 4.07 2.25
C ALA A 88 8.40 2.89 3.22
N VAL A 89 9.53 2.19 3.17
CA VAL A 89 9.93 1.20 4.19
C VAL A 89 10.76 1.90 5.25
N LEU A 90 10.32 1.81 6.50
CA LEU A 90 10.84 2.55 7.63
C LEU A 90 11.42 1.59 8.68
N LYS A 91 12.59 1.94 9.21
CA LYS A 91 13.23 1.18 10.28
C LYS A 91 13.59 2.09 11.46
N PRO A 92 13.30 1.70 12.71
CA PRO A 92 13.81 2.42 13.88
C PRO A 92 15.34 2.55 13.85
N GLU A 93 15.85 3.75 14.13
CA GLU A 93 17.30 4.00 14.23
C GLU A 93 17.94 3.23 15.40
N THR A 94 17.15 2.92 16.43
CA THR A 94 17.54 2.13 17.59
C THR A 94 16.48 1.09 17.90
N LYS A 95 16.89 0.02 18.59
CA LYS A 95 15.99 -1.05 19.01
C LYS A 95 14.91 -0.50 19.95
N LEU A 96 13.66 -0.92 19.74
CA LEU A 96 12.55 -0.51 20.60
C LEU A 96 12.62 -1.19 21.96
N GLU A 97 12.21 -0.48 23.01
CA GLU A 97 12.26 -1.01 24.37
C GLU A 97 10.99 -1.77 24.72
N ALA A 98 11.17 -2.99 25.23
CA ALA A 98 10.07 -3.86 25.62
C ALA A 98 9.24 -3.23 26.75
N GLY A 99 7.92 -3.42 26.67
CA GLY A 99 6.96 -2.92 27.65
C GLY A 99 6.57 -1.46 27.46
N LEU A 100 7.27 -0.70 26.61
CA LEU A 100 6.87 0.66 26.28
C LEU A 100 5.79 0.68 25.20
N GLU A 101 4.94 1.70 25.28
CA GLU A 101 4.02 2.09 24.23
C GLU A 101 4.58 3.30 23.50
N TYR A 102 4.66 3.21 22.18
CA TYR A 102 5.12 4.29 21.32
C TYR A 102 3.99 4.78 20.42
N THR A 103 3.87 6.10 20.28
CA THR A 103 3.03 6.73 19.25
C THR A 103 3.91 7.16 18.09
N MET A 104 3.48 6.89 16.86
CA MET A 104 4.17 7.34 15.65
C MET A 104 3.72 8.75 15.26
N TYR A 105 4.68 9.59 14.90
CA TYR A 105 4.45 10.99 14.51
C TYR A 105 5.18 11.32 13.22
N ILE A 106 4.59 12.24 12.45
CA ILE A 106 5.22 12.88 11.29
C ILE A 106 5.17 14.39 11.54
N ASP A 107 6.34 15.02 11.68
CA ASP A 107 6.46 16.47 11.85
C ASP A 107 6.21 17.18 10.52
N ASN A 108 5.68 18.41 10.60
CA ASN A 108 5.46 19.32 9.47
C ASN A 108 4.56 18.73 8.36
N LEU A 109 3.54 17.97 8.73
CA LEU A 109 2.54 17.54 7.75
C LEU A 109 1.84 18.75 7.10
N PRO A 110 1.50 18.68 5.80
CA PRO A 110 0.64 19.67 5.17
C PRO A 110 -0.71 19.80 5.89
N GLU A 111 -1.35 20.97 5.82
CA GLU A 111 -2.64 21.22 6.52
C GLU A 111 -3.78 20.28 6.10
N TYR A 112 -3.72 19.74 4.88
CA TYR A 112 -4.71 18.80 4.35
C TYR A 112 -4.48 17.34 4.79
N GLU A 113 -3.39 17.08 5.51
CA GLU A 113 -2.96 15.74 5.89
C GLU A 113 -3.21 15.50 7.37
N ASP A 114 -3.68 14.30 7.69
CA ASP A 114 -3.76 13.81 9.06
C ASP A 114 -3.17 12.40 9.14
N PHE A 115 -2.45 12.12 10.22
CA PHE A 115 -1.84 10.82 10.45
C PHE A 115 -2.44 10.16 11.68
N ASN A 116 -3.69 9.71 11.51
CA ASN A 116 -4.43 8.94 12.48
C ASN A 116 -4.99 7.66 11.82
N LYS A 117 -5.17 6.62 12.62
CA LYS A 117 -5.75 5.35 12.19
C LYS A 117 -7.21 5.28 12.60
N TYR A 118 -8.08 4.84 11.69
CA TYR A 118 -9.46 4.57 12.03
C TYR A 118 -9.57 3.33 12.94
N ASN A 119 -10.15 3.52 14.13
CA ASN A 119 -10.49 2.45 15.04
C ASN A 119 -11.95 2.04 14.81
N ALA A 120 -12.15 0.84 14.25
CA ALA A 120 -13.48 0.32 13.95
C ALA A 120 -14.34 0.04 15.20
N ALA A 121 -13.73 -0.21 16.35
CA ALA A 121 -14.48 -0.45 17.59
C ALA A 121 -15.02 0.87 18.17
N THR A 122 -14.20 1.92 18.17
CA THR A 122 -14.59 3.22 18.73
C THR A 122 -15.22 4.17 17.70
N HIS A 123 -15.14 3.83 16.41
CA HIS A 123 -15.54 4.64 15.25
C HIS A 123 -14.85 6.02 15.22
N LYS A 124 -13.60 6.08 15.68
CA LYS A 124 -12.81 7.32 15.76
C LYS A 124 -11.46 7.16 15.09
N TYR A 125 -10.94 8.27 14.60
CA TYR A 125 -9.55 8.37 14.21
C TYR A 125 -8.71 8.58 15.47
N GLU A 126 -7.77 7.67 15.69
CA GLU A 126 -6.92 7.64 16.87
C GLU A 126 -5.45 7.66 16.45
N PRO A 127 -4.53 8.17 17.31
CA PRO A 127 -3.11 8.16 17.00
C PRO A 127 -2.60 6.74 16.73
N VAL A 128 -1.62 6.62 15.84
CA VAL A 128 -0.97 5.34 15.54
C VAL A 128 -0.09 4.94 16.72
N THR A 129 -0.56 3.99 17.54
CA THR A 129 0.15 3.51 18.74
C THR A 129 0.56 2.05 18.64
N TYR A 130 1.68 1.72 19.27
CA TYR A 130 2.24 0.39 19.31
C TYR A 130 2.81 0.05 20.69
N LYS A 131 2.39 -1.09 21.24
CA LYS A 131 2.98 -1.72 22.43
C LYS A 131 4.08 -2.69 22.02
N VAL A 132 5.26 -2.53 22.62
CA VAL A 132 6.44 -3.33 22.27
C VAL A 132 6.57 -4.55 23.17
N THR A 133 6.70 -5.74 22.61
CA THR A 133 6.96 -6.98 23.36
C THR A 133 8.46 -7.19 23.58
N ALA A 134 8.83 -8.10 24.49
CA ALA A 134 10.22 -8.45 24.74
C ALA A 134 10.85 -9.33 23.63
N GLU A 135 10.06 -9.73 22.64
CA GLU A 135 10.49 -10.63 21.59
C GLU A 135 11.27 -9.89 20.49
N ASN A 136 12.22 -10.60 19.88
CA ASN A 136 12.82 -10.23 18.61
C ASN A 136 12.50 -11.34 17.61
N ASP A 137 12.12 -10.97 16.39
CA ASP A 137 11.98 -11.95 15.32
C ASP A 137 13.18 -11.93 14.41
N THR A 138 13.75 -13.09 14.16
CA THR A 138 14.80 -13.27 13.15
C THR A 138 14.46 -14.40 12.18
N GLU A 139 13.31 -15.04 12.38
CA GLU A 139 12.82 -16.11 11.52
C GLU A 139 12.23 -15.48 10.25
N LYS A 140 12.55 -16.04 9.09
CA LYS A 140 11.96 -15.60 7.82
C LYS A 140 10.63 -16.32 7.60
N PRO A 141 9.66 -15.68 6.91
CA PRO A 141 8.45 -16.35 6.47
C PRO A 141 8.74 -17.64 5.71
N GLN A 142 7.93 -18.67 6.00
CA GLN A 142 8.00 -19.95 5.30
C GLN A 142 7.15 -19.89 4.03
N ILE A 143 7.72 -20.34 2.91
CA ILE A 143 7.06 -20.37 1.60
C ILE A 143 7.00 -21.84 1.14
N PRO A 144 5.96 -22.60 1.53
CA PRO A 144 5.88 -24.04 1.27
C PRO A 144 5.65 -24.37 -0.21
N GLU A 145 5.12 -23.43 -0.99
CA GLU A 145 4.89 -23.61 -2.42
C GLU A 145 5.06 -22.29 -3.19
N LYS A 146 5.23 -22.38 -4.50
CA LYS A 146 5.29 -21.22 -5.40
C LYS A 146 3.90 -20.55 -5.49
N PRO A 147 3.80 -19.21 -5.43
CA PRO A 147 2.56 -18.48 -5.76
C PRO A 147 2.05 -18.84 -7.16
N LYS A 148 0.73 -18.94 -7.32
CA LYS A 148 0.06 -19.32 -8.58
C LYS A 148 -0.98 -18.27 -8.93
N GLU A 149 -1.15 -17.98 -10.22
CA GLU A 149 -2.30 -17.20 -10.69
C GLU A 149 -3.59 -17.96 -10.36
N LEU A 150 -4.52 -17.31 -9.66
CA LEU A 150 -5.80 -17.89 -9.23
C LEU A 150 -6.95 -17.41 -10.13
N LYS A 151 -7.08 -16.09 -10.27
CA LYS A 151 -8.17 -15.45 -11.02
C LYS A 151 -7.74 -14.07 -11.51
N LYS A 152 -8.55 -13.52 -12.40
CA LYS A 152 -8.44 -12.14 -12.91
C LYS A 152 -9.77 -11.45 -12.68
N THR A 153 -9.73 -10.24 -12.14
CA THR A 153 -10.91 -9.42 -11.90
C THR A 153 -10.79 -8.12 -12.67
N LEU A 154 -11.89 -7.74 -13.32
CA LEU A 154 -12.07 -6.46 -13.97
C LEU A 154 -13.49 -6.02 -13.69
N VAL A 155 -13.64 -4.96 -12.91
CA VAL A 155 -14.95 -4.45 -12.51
C VAL A 155 -15.00 -2.98 -12.89
N HIS A 156 -15.97 -2.59 -13.71
CA HIS A 156 -16.12 -1.19 -14.11
C HIS A 156 -17.00 -0.44 -13.12
N TYR A 157 -16.47 0.66 -12.59
CA TYR A 157 -17.21 1.58 -11.77
C TYR A 157 -17.30 2.94 -12.44
N GLY A 158 -18.16 3.82 -11.90
CA GLY A 158 -18.37 5.16 -12.46
C GLY A 158 -17.10 6.02 -12.50
N CYS A 159 -16.17 5.83 -11.54
CA CYS A 159 -14.91 6.57 -11.46
C CYS A 159 -13.71 5.88 -12.12
N GLY A 160 -13.92 4.72 -12.74
CA GLY A 160 -12.85 3.93 -13.37
C GLY A 160 -12.93 2.45 -13.01
N PRO A 161 -12.17 1.59 -13.71
CA PRO A 161 -12.17 0.17 -13.41
C PRO A 161 -11.29 -0.15 -12.19
N SER A 162 -11.69 -1.17 -11.44
CA SER A 162 -10.78 -1.96 -10.62
C SER A 162 -10.28 -3.14 -11.43
N THR A 163 -8.97 -3.37 -11.43
CA THR A 163 -8.33 -4.45 -12.20
C THR A 163 -7.25 -5.14 -11.38
N HIS A 164 -7.40 -6.44 -11.18
CA HIS A 164 -6.43 -7.24 -10.45
C HIS A 164 -6.18 -8.58 -11.12
N VAL A 165 -4.93 -9.01 -11.06
CA VAL A 165 -4.56 -10.42 -11.20
C VAL A 165 -4.28 -10.93 -9.81
N VAL A 166 -5.01 -11.98 -9.41
CA VAL A 166 -4.99 -12.50 -8.06
C VAL A 166 -4.12 -13.74 -8.02
N PHE A 167 -3.12 -13.74 -7.15
CA PHE A 167 -2.20 -14.84 -6.94
C PHE A 167 -2.41 -15.47 -5.57
N SER A 168 -2.02 -16.73 -5.41
CA SER A 168 -2.02 -17.35 -4.09
C SER A 168 -0.94 -16.75 -3.18
N ASN A 169 -1.28 -16.55 -1.91
CA ASN A 169 -0.36 -16.28 -0.81
C ASN A 169 -0.06 -17.60 -0.07
N PRO A 170 1.06 -18.29 -0.36
CA PRO A 170 1.42 -19.53 0.33
C PRO A 170 2.14 -19.27 1.67
N ALA A 171 2.51 -18.02 1.96
CA ALA A 171 3.42 -17.72 3.05
C ALA A 171 2.80 -17.99 4.42
N LYS A 172 3.63 -18.47 5.34
CA LYS A 172 3.27 -18.74 6.73
C LYS A 172 4.28 -18.05 7.65
N ASP A 173 3.75 -17.27 8.59
CA ASP A 173 4.51 -16.57 9.62
C ASP A 173 3.66 -16.42 10.88
N LYS A 174 4.30 -16.14 12.02
CA LYS A 174 3.60 -15.87 13.30
C LYS A 174 3.13 -14.40 13.38
N SER A 175 3.77 -13.52 12.62
CA SER A 175 3.48 -12.09 12.54
C SER A 175 2.76 -11.73 11.25
N ASP A 176 2.41 -10.44 11.08
CA ASP A 176 1.84 -9.97 9.83
C ASP A 176 2.86 -10.11 8.69
N ILE A 177 2.36 -10.46 7.51
CA ILE A 177 3.16 -10.65 6.30
C ILE A 177 2.84 -9.53 5.33
N ILE A 178 3.86 -9.03 4.67
CA ILE A 178 3.73 -8.13 3.53
C ILE A 178 4.61 -8.63 2.38
N VAL A 179 4.10 -8.51 1.15
CA VAL A 179 4.69 -9.15 -0.02
C VAL A 179 5.34 -8.09 -0.91
N LYS A 180 6.67 -8.08 -0.96
CA LYS A 180 7.44 -7.31 -1.94
C LYS A 180 7.21 -7.92 -3.32
N THR A 181 6.44 -7.20 -4.13
CA THR A 181 6.00 -7.64 -5.45
C THR A 181 6.72 -6.80 -6.49
N THR A 182 7.37 -7.44 -7.45
CA THR A 182 7.97 -6.76 -8.61
C THR A 182 7.28 -7.22 -9.88
N VAL A 183 6.70 -6.28 -10.63
CA VAL A 183 6.03 -6.54 -11.91
C VAL A 183 6.87 -5.94 -13.04
N LYS A 184 7.14 -6.75 -14.05
CA LYS A 184 7.79 -6.34 -15.30
C LYS A 184 6.79 -6.35 -16.44
N ASN A 185 6.69 -5.24 -17.15
CA ASN A 185 6.03 -5.20 -18.45
C ASN A 185 7.01 -5.71 -19.52
N LEU A 186 6.70 -6.84 -20.17
CA LEU A 186 7.61 -7.47 -21.12
C LEU A 186 7.78 -6.70 -22.43
N LYS A 187 6.85 -5.80 -22.76
CA LYS A 187 6.93 -4.97 -23.97
C LYS A 187 7.80 -3.74 -23.75
N THR A 188 7.65 -3.06 -22.61
CA THR A 188 8.39 -1.82 -22.32
C THR A 188 9.68 -2.05 -21.54
N GLY A 189 9.82 -3.23 -20.90
CA GLY A 189 10.91 -3.52 -19.99
C GLY A 189 10.81 -2.82 -18.63
N LYS A 190 9.77 -1.98 -18.41
CA LYS A 190 9.55 -1.27 -17.15
C LYS A 190 9.31 -2.27 -16.02
N GLU A 191 10.05 -2.12 -14.93
CA GLU A 191 9.84 -2.84 -13.68
C GLU A 191 9.37 -1.87 -12.60
N THR A 192 8.32 -2.26 -11.88
CA THR A 192 7.81 -1.55 -10.71
C THR A 192 7.82 -2.51 -9.54
N THR A 193 8.24 -2.03 -8.37
CA THR A 193 8.23 -2.80 -7.13
C THR A 193 7.36 -2.09 -6.10
N TYR A 194 6.57 -2.86 -5.35
CA TYR A 194 5.69 -2.35 -4.29
C TYR A 194 5.46 -3.44 -3.24
N TYR A 195 5.21 -3.08 -1.98
CA TYR A 195 4.84 -4.05 -0.94
C TYR A 195 3.32 -4.10 -0.81
N ILE A 196 2.74 -5.28 -1.01
CA ILE A 196 1.29 -5.54 -0.95
C ILE A 196 0.99 -6.33 0.33
N GLU A 197 0.06 -5.83 1.14
CA GLU A 197 -0.54 -6.62 2.23
C GLU A 197 -1.47 -7.68 1.61
N PRO A 198 -1.26 -8.98 1.89
CA PRO A 198 -2.10 -10.03 1.32
C PRO A 198 -3.48 -10.05 2.00
N ASP A 199 -4.51 -10.32 1.19
CA ASP A 199 -5.88 -10.57 1.65
C ASP A 199 -6.01 -12.07 1.99
N GLY A 200 -5.55 -12.43 3.19
CA GLY A 200 -5.48 -13.81 3.66
C GLY A 200 -4.64 -14.69 2.73
N LYS A 201 -5.31 -15.48 1.89
CA LYS A 201 -4.68 -16.42 0.94
C LYS A 201 -4.45 -15.82 -0.45
N GLU A 202 -4.75 -14.55 -0.65
CA GLU A 202 -4.68 -13.88 -1.95
C GLU A 202 -3.70 -12.70 -1.94
N ILE A 203 -2.93 -12.56 -3.02
CA ILE A 203 -2.11 -11.38 -3.33
C ILE A 203 -2.74 -10.74 -4.56
N ARG A 204 -3.23 -9.51 -4.42
CA ARG A 204 -3.93 -8.79 -5.49
C ARG A 204 -2.96 -7.83 -6.17
N VAL A 205 -2.57 -8.14 -7.40
CA VAL A 205 -1.63 -7.33 -8.19
C VAL A 205 -2.43 -6.52 -9.20
N GLY A 206 -2.39 -5.20 -9.06
CA GLY A 206 -3.12 -4.28 -9.93
C GLY A 206 -3.51 -3.01 -9.19
N HIS A 207 -4.74 -2.54 -9.44
CA HIS A 207 -5.29 -1.35 -8.81
C HIS A 207 -6.80 -1.40 -8.63
N GLY A 208 -7.27 -0.71 -7.59
CA GLY A 208 -8.69 -0.40 -7.41
C GLY A 208 -9.12 0.78 -8.28
N MET A 209 -10.34 1.25 -8.07
CA MET A 209 -10.92 2.37 -8.83
C MET A 209 -10.09 3.65 -8.76
N CYS A 210 -9.55 3.97 -7.58
CA CYS A 210 -8.94 5.27 -7.31
C CYS A 210 -7.42 5.22 -7.22
N SER A 211 -6.85 4.06 -6.88
CA SER A 211 -5.41 3.91 -6.68
C SER A 211 -4.96 2.45 -6.71
N GLY A 212 -3.66 2.24 -6.88
CA GLY A 212 -3.03 0.95 -6.78
C GLY A 212 -1.55 0.96 -7.13
N ALA A 213 -0.89 -0.12 -6.74
CA ALA A 213 0.55 -0.28 -6.92
C ALA A 213 0.93 -0.44 -8.41
N PHE A 214 0.08 -1.10 -9.20
CA PHE A 214 0.39 -1.50 -10.57
C PHE A 214 -0.72 -1.10 -11.52
N LYS A 215 -0.35 -0.62 -12.71
CA LYS A 215 -1.29 -0.24 -13.76
C LYS A 215 -0.96 -0.99 -15.03
N PHE A 216 -1.90 -1.83 -15.47
CA PHE A 216 -1.75 -2.56 -16.71
C PHE A 216 -2.08 -1.65 -17.90
N ASP A 217 -1.16 -1.56 -18.86
CA ASP A 217 -1.39 -0.89 -20.13
C ASP A 217 -2.14 -1.83 -21.11
N ASP A 218 -2.20 -1.49 -22.40
CA ASP A 218 -2.83 -2.33 -23.42
C ASP A 218 -2.02 -3.57 -23.84
N ASN A 219 -0.86 -3.79 -23.23
CA ASN A 219 -0.12 -5.03 -23.35
C ASN A 219 -0.76 -6.13 -22.51
N ASN A 220 -0.59 -7.37 -22.97
CA ASN A 220 -1.05 -8.57 -22.30
C ASN A 220 0.10 -9.41 -21.72
N ASN A 221 1.35 -8.94 -21.73
CA ASN A 221 2.50 -9.76 -21.35
C ASN A 221 3.30 -9.14 -20.20
N TYR A 222 3.21 -9.77 -19.03
CA TYR A 222 3.89 -9.36 -17.82
C TYR A 222 4.58 -10.54 -17.13
N GLU A 223 5.54 -10.22 -16.28
CA GLU A 223 6.16 -11.14 -15.34
C GLU A 223 6.06 -10.57 -13.93
N VAL A 224 5.83 -11.43 -12.93
CA VAL A 224 5.81 -11.04 -11.52
C VAL A 224 6.66 -11.97 -10.66
N GLU A 225 7.29 -11.41 -9.63
CA GLU A 225 7.93 -12.14 -8.55
C GLU A 225 7.49 -11.63 -7.19
N PHE A 226 7.53 -12.52 -6.19
CA PHE A 226 7.01 -12.28 -4.85
C PHE A 226 8.05 -12.68 -3.79
N SER A 227 8.60 -11.68 -3.10
CA SER A 227 9.39 -11.89 -1.89
C SER A 227 8.55 -11.57 -0.66
N PHE A 228 8.67 -12.35 0.40
CA PHE A 228 7.79 -12.29 1.56
C PHE A 228 8.54 -11.76 2.77
N MET A 229 7.99 -10.73 3.40
CA MET A 229 8.59 -10.07 4.56
C MET A 229 7.62 -10.12 5.73
N ASP A 230 8.15 -10.37 6.92
CA ASP A 230 7.39 -10.30 8.16
C ASP A 230 7.37 -8.86 8.73
N ALA A 231 6.63 -8.63 9.81
CA ALA A 231 6.57 -7.34 10.50
C ALA A 231 7.90 -6.90 11.15
N SER A 232 8.91 -7.78 11.19
CA SER A 232 10.25 -7.53 11.73
C SER A 232 11.32 -7.30 10.66
N GLY A 233 10.93 -7.29 9.39
CA GLY A 233 11.81 -7.04 8.26
C GLY A 233 12.60 -8.28 7.80
N ASN A 234 12.25 -9.48 8.28
CA ASN A 234 12.86 -10.72 7.83
C ASN A 234 12.34 -11.08 6.44
N LEU A 235 13.15 -10.80 5.42
CA LEU A 235 12.80 -11.03 4.02
C LEU A 235 13.21 -12.43 3.54
N LYS A 236 12.24 -13.19 3.05
CA LYS A 236 12.44 -14.37 2.21
C LYS A 236 12.35 -13.99 0.74
N VAL A 237 13.53 -13.82 0.13
CA VAL A 237 13.67 -13.44 -1.29
C VAL A 237 13.22 -14.57 -2.21
N TRP A 238 12.49 -14.21 -3.27
CA TRP A 238 12.15 -15.12 -4.35
C TRP A 238 13.40 -15.57 -5.11
N THR A 239 13.54 -16.87 -5.36
CA THR A 239 14.70 -17.43 -6.09
C THR A 239 14.30 -18.26 -7.31
N GLY A 240 12.99 -18.42 -7.55
CA GLY A 240 12.49 -19.16 -8.70
C GLY A 240 12.30 -18.26 -9.92
N GLU A 241 11.80 -18.84 -11.01
CA GLU A 241 11.42 -18.08 -12.19
C GLU A 241 10.21 -17.18 -11.91
N ARG A 242 10.21 -15.98 -12.52
CA ARG A 242 9.06 -15.07 -12.53
C ARG A 242 7.83 -15.75 -13.13
N ILE A 243 6.66 -15.39 -12.64
CA ILE A 243 5.38 -15.92 -13.11
C ILE A 243 4.90 -15.04 -14.24
N LYS A 244 4.71 -15.62 -15.43
CA LYS A 244 4.13 -14.92 -16.57
C LYS A 244 2.62 -14.83 -16.41
N PHE A 245 2.06 -13.67 -16.71
CA PHE A 245 0.63 -13.44 -16.66
C PHE A 245 0.19 -12.38 -17.68
N THR A 246 -1.12 -12.27 -17.86
CA THR A 246 -1.76 -11.28 -18.73
C THR A 246 -2.69 -10.39 -17.92
N LYS A 247 -2.99 -9.19 -18.39
CA LYS A 247 -4.00 -8.36 -17.72
C LYS A 247 -5.39 -9.01 -17.78
N PRO A 248 -6.31 -8.63 -16.88
CA PRO A 248 -7.73 -8.94 -17.00
C PRO A 248 -8.33 -8.30 -18.27
N THR A 249 -9.14 -9.06 -19.03
CA THR A 249 -9.80 -8.58 -20.25
C THR A 249 -11.30 -8.84 -20.29
N LYS A 250 -11.82 -9.59 -19.31
CA LYS A 250 -13.24 -9.93 -19.20
C LYS A 250 -13.78 -9.33 -17.92
N GLU A 251 -14.91 -8.66 -18.04
CA GLU A 251 -15.63 -8.11 -16.90
C GLU A 251 -16.08 -9.23 -15.95
N THR A 252 -15.93 -8.98 -14.66
CA THR A 252 -16.32 -9.86 -13.56
C THR A 252 -17.36 -9.18 -12.69
N ASN A 253 -18.26 -9.94 -12.06
CA ASN A 253 -19.25 -9.36 -11.14
C ASN A 253 -18.59 -8.71 -9.93
N HIS A 254 -19.23 -7.65 -9.40
CA HIS A 254 -18.82 -6.92 -8.20
C HIS A 254 -18.55 -7.83 -6.99
N ASP A 255 -19.31 -8.91 -6.81
CA ASP A 255 -19.18 -9.82 -5.67
C ASP A 255 -17.88 -10.64 -5.65
N ASN A 256 -17.06 -10.56 -6.71
CA ASN A 256 -15.78 -11.28 -6.81
C ASN A 256 -14.57 -10.41 -6.45
N GLU A 257 -14.81 -9.14 -6.12
CA GLU A 257 -13.82 -8.21 -5.60
C GLU A 257 -13.69 -8.30 -4.08
#